data_AF-A0A926BBT5-F1
#
_entry.id   AF-A0A926BBT5-F1
#
_cell.length_a   1.000
_cell.length_b   1.000
_cell.length_c   1.000
_cell.angle_alpha   90.00
_cell.angle_beta   90.00
_cell.angle_gamma   90.00
#
_symmetry.space_group_name_H-M   'P 1'
#
loop_
_entity.id
_entity.type
_entity.pdbx_description
1 polymer ?
#
loop_
_entity_poly.entity_id
_entity_poly.type
_entity_poly.pdbx_seq_one_letter_code
_entity_poly.pdbx_strand_id
1 'polypeptide(L)'
;MLLWGLGALLIASPVIGAAYPAVMRIPRRQSSPAGPTSSPVPSPSTSRSLPQALFSHRTHGNFQCFACHPGTFPQEPLAFTHEDMNRGRFCGRCHDGGIAFAVTGTACGGCHVPSR
;
A
#
# COMPACT_ATOMS: atom_id res chain seq x y z
N MET A 1 2.50 2.82 57.82
CA MET A 1 3.53 3.87 57.71
C MET A 1 4.63 3.37 56.77
N LEU A 2 4.99 4.17 55.76
CA LEU A 2 6.21 4.06 54.91
C LEU A 2 6.28 2.87 53.93
N LEU A 3 6.53 2.99 52.62
CA LEU A 3 6.99 4.09 51.77
C LEU A 3 6.40 3.90 50.35
N TRP A 4 5.89 5.00 49.80
CA TRP A 4 5.59 5.12 48.37
C TRP A 4 6.91 5.33 47.62
N GLY A 5 7.41 4.28 46.95
CA GLY A 5 8.53 4.38 46.03
C GLY A 5 8.11 5.07 44.73
N LEU A 6 8.26 6.39 44.71
CA LEU A 6 8.24 7.23 43.51
C LEU A 6 9.38 6.81 42.57
N GLY A 7 9.02 6.34 41.38
CA GLY A 7 10.00 6.01 40.34
C GLY A 7 9.35 5.59 39.03
N ALA A 8 8.20 6.17 38.68
CA ALA A 8 7.65 6.02 37.33
C ALA A 8 8.52 6.84 36.38
N LEU A 9 9.55 6.17 35.85
CA LEU A 9 10.34 6.63 34.71
C LEU A 9 9.36 6.87 33.55
N LEU A 10 8.95 8.12 33.36
CA LEU A 10 8.27 8.57 32.15
C LEU A 10 9.30 8.50 31.02
N ILE A 11 9.49 7.29 30.48
CA ILE A 11 9.94 7.11 29.10
C ILE A 11 8.83 7.67 28.22
N ALA A 12 8.85 8.99 28.04
CA ALA A 12 8.26 9.63 26.89
C ALA A 12 9.04 9.13 25.67
N SER A 13 8.75 7.91 25.21
CA SER A 13 9.25 7.43 23.93
C SER A 13 8.61 8.34 22.87
N PRO A 14 9.35 9.22 22.19
CA PRO A 14 8.82 9.94 21.06
C PRO A 14 8.86 8.94 19.90
N VAL A 15 7.97 7.96 19.93
CA VAL A 15 7.63 7.21 18.71
C VAL A 15 6.53 7.98 17.97
N ILE A 16 6.60 9.31 17.98
CA ILE A 16 5.83 10.18 17.11
C ILE A 16 6.77 10.53 15.97
N GLY A 17 6.87 9.67 14.95
CA GLY A 17 7.78 10.00 13.84
C GLY A 17 8.12 8.93 12.83
N ALA A 18 7.48 7.75 12.80
CA ALA A 18 7.44 7.01 11.55
C ALA A 18 6.43 7.72 10.63
N ALA A 19 6.83 8.86 10.06
CA ALA A 19 6.03 9.55 9.06
C ALA A 19 5.74 8.56 7.93
N TYR A 20 4.47 8.23 7.72
CA TYR A 20 4.06 7.30 6.66
C TYR A 20 4.67 7.77 5.35
N PRO A 21 5.25 6.87 4.55
CA PRO A 21 5.93 7.27 3.33
C PRO A 21 4.96 8.00 2.40
N ALA A 22 5.40 9.14 1.88
CA ALA A 22 4.58 9.95 0.97
C ALA A 22 4.22 9.21 -0.32
N VAL A 23 5.03 8.21 -0.71
CA VAL A 23 4.80 7.33 -1.85
C VAL A 23 5.08 5.89 -1.42
N MET A 24 4.13 5.01 -1.71
CA MET A 24 4.22 3.56 -1.47
C MET A 24 4.22 2.80 -2.78
N ARG A 25 4.98 1.71 -2.81
CA ARG A 25 4.94 0.72 -3.88
C ARG A 25 3.95 -0.37 -3.48
N ILE A 26 2.97 -0.63 -4.34
CA ILE A 26 1.99 -1.69 -4.11
C ILE A 26 2.64 -3.01 -4.55
N PRO A 27 2.83 -3.98 -3.63
CA PRO A 27 3.39 -5.27 -3.99
C PRO A 27 2.53 -5.95 -5.03
N ARG A 28 3.16 -6.58 -6.03
CA ARG A 28 2.40 -7.43 -6.94
C ARG A 28 1.97 -8.69 -6.20
N ARG A 29 0.71 -9.09 -6.39
CA ARG A 29 0.27 -10.45 -6.10
C ARG A 29 1.19 -11.39 -6.90
N GLN A 30 2.09 -12.09 -6.20
CA GLN A 30 2.83 -13.17 -6.84
C GLN A 30 1.81 -14.17 -7.37
N SER A 31 1.86 -14.47 -8.66
CA SER A 31 1.16 -15.62 -9.21
C SER A 31 1.87 -16.88 -8.68
N SER A 32 1.35 -17.42 -7.56
CA SER A 32 1.78 -18.63 -6.84
C SER A 32 3.01 -18.50 -5.91
N PRO A 33 2.99 -19.20 -4.75
CA PRO A 33 4.13 -19.28 -3.86
C PRO A 33 5.19 -20.16 -4.52
N ALA A 34 6.41 -19.64 -4.70
CA ALA A 34 7.55 -20.52 -4.81
C ALA A 34 7.61 -21.32 -3.50
N GLY A 35 7.47 -22.64 -3.58
CA GLY A 35 7.81 -23.53 -2.48
C GLY A 35 9.28 -23.38 -2.05
N PRO A 36 9.70 -24.05 -0.97
CA PRO A 36 11.02 -23.90 -0.37
C PRO A 36 12.08 -24.63 -1.22
N THR A 37 12.35 -24.12 -2.41
CA THR A 37 13.55 -24.45 -3.17
C THR A 37 14.10 -23.15 -3.71
N SER A 38 14.96 -22.55 -2.90
CA SER A 38 15.99 -21.61 -3.31
C SER A 38 16.89 -22.30 -4.36
N SER A 39 16.45 -22.26 -5.61
CA SER A 39 17.34 -22.33 -6.76
C SER A 39 17.44 -20.92 -7.35
N PRO A 40 18.62 -20.48 -7.81
CA PRO A 40 18.75 -19.19 -8.47
C PRO A 40 18.02 -19.28 -9.81
N VAL A 41 16.74 -18.95 -9.80
CA VAL A 41 15.94 -18.89 -11.03
C VAL A 41 16.56 -17.76 -11.86
N PRO A 42 17.13 -18.03 -13.06
CA PRO A 42 17.46 -16.97 -13.97
C PRO A 42 16.17 -16.21 -14.27
N SER A 43 16.13 -14.95 -13.84
CA SER A 43 14.99 -14.05 -13.98
C SER A 43 14.45 -14.13 -15.41
N PRO A 44 13.20 -14.59 -15.63
CA PRO A 44 12.65 -14.62 -16.97
C PRO A 44 12.30 -13.19 -17.35
N SER A 45 13.24 -12.52 -17.99
CA SER A 45 13.10 -11.24 -18.67
C SER A 45 12.15 -11.28 -19.88
N THR A 46 11.30 -12.31 -19.98
CA THR A 46 10.42 -12.58 -21.14
C THR A 46 8.95 -12.80 -20.79
N SER A 47 8.52 -12.55 -19.55
CA SER A 47 7.17 -12.01 -19.35
C SER A 47 7.36 -10.51 -19.15
N ARG A 48 6.68 -9.66 -19.93
CA ARG A 48 6.76 -8.21 -19.78
C ARG A 48 6.15 -7.84 -18.44
N SER A 49 6.97 -7.96 -17.40
CA SER A 49 6.63 -7.73 -16.01
C SER A 49 6.24 -6.26 -15.89
N LEU A 50 4.94 -5.98 -15.94
CA LEU A 50 4.42 -4.62 -15.75
C LEU A 50 4.96 -4.09 -14.41
N PRO A 51 5.51 -2.87 -14.39
CA PRO A 51 6.08 -2.31 -13.19
C PRO A 51 5.06 -2.23 -12.05
N GLN A 52 5.54 -2.11 -10.81
CA GLN A 52 4.65 -2.00 -9.65
C GLN A 52 3.81 -0.73 -9.74
N ALA A 53 2.59 -0.78 -9.21
CA ALA A 53 1.79 0.42 -9.07
C ALA A 53 2.35 1.28 -7.92
N LEU A 54 2.35 2.60 -8.10
CA LEU A 54 2.66 3.54 -7.04
C LEU A 54 1.38 4.17 -6.49
N PHE A 55 1.34 4.35 -5.17
CA PHE A 55 0.33 5.13 -4.47
C PHE A 55 1.00 6.30 -3.76
N SER A 56 0.39 7.49 -3.76
CA SER A 56 0.92 8.64 -3.02
C SER A 56 -0.06 9.16 -1.98
N HIS A 57 0.33 9.12 -0.70
CA HIS A 57 -0.41 9.79 0.36
C HIS A 57 -0.48 11.30 0.13
N ARG A 58 0.56 11.90 -0.46
CA ARG A 58 0.59 13.35 -0.72
C ARG A 58 -0.52 13.77 -1.68
N THR A 59 -0.74 13.03 -2.78
CA THR A 59 -1.80 13.37 -3.75
C THR A 59 -3.20 13.07 -3.20
N HIS A 60 -3.30 12.22 -2.18
CA HIS A 60 -4.56 11.90 -1.49
C HIS A 60 -4.70 12.64 -0.15
N GLY A 61 -3.80 13.57 0.17
CA GLY A 61 -3.69 14.18 1.50
C GLY A 61 -4.85 15.10 1.88
N ASN A 62 -5.70 15.45 0.93
CA ASN A 62 -6.96 16.17 1.20
C ASN A 62 -8.01 15.28 1.89
N PHE A 63 -7.83 13.96 1.84
CA PHE A 63 -8.66 13.02 2.58
C PHE A 63 -8.05 12.72 3.95
N GLN A 64 -8.91 12.63 4.96
CA GLN A 64 -8.50 12.20 6.30
C GLN A 64 -8.09 10.72 6.28
N CYS A 65 -7.18 10.32 7.17
CA CYS A 65 -6.67 8.94 7.22
C CYS A 65 -7.80 7.89 7.27
N PHE A 66 -8.88 8.20 8.01
CA PHE A 66 -10.02 7.31 8.21
C PHE A 66 -10.91 7.14 6.96
N ALA A 67 -10.75 7.99 5.95
CA ALA A 67 -11.44 7.81 4.67
C ALA A 67 -10.95 6.56 3.92
N CYS A 68 -9.70 6.16 4.18
CA CYS A 68 -9.07 4.99 3.57
C CYS A 68 -8.86 3.86 4.58
N HIS A 69 -8.37 4.17 5.78
CA HIS A 69 -7.96 3.18 6.78
C HIS A 69 -8.94 3.07 7.96
N PRO A 70 -9.15 1.87 8.51
CA PRO A 70 -8.76 0.57 7.95
C PRO A 70 -9.72 0.07 6.84
N GLY A 71 -10.77 0.85 6.52
CA GLY A 71 -11.91 0.38 5.72
C GLY A 71 -11.59 -0.05 4.29
N THR A 72 -11.15 0.88 3.45
CA THR A 72 -10.81 0.59 2.04
C THR A 72 -9.47 -0.14 1.94
N PHE A 73 -8.51 0.26 2.79
CA PHE A 73 -7.21 -0.36 2.89
C PHE A 73 -6.91 -0.65 4.37
N PRO A 74 -6.60 -1.90 4.74
CA PRO A 74 -6.09 -2.17 6.08
C PRO A 74 -4.65 -1.64 6.19
N GLN A 75 -4.18 -1.41 7.42
CA GLN A 75 -2.80 -1.01 7.69
C GLN A 75 -1.87 -2.24 7.79
N GLU A 76 -2.02 -3.17 6.86
CA GLU A 76 -1.29 -4.43 6.79
C GLU A 76 -1.12 -4.89 5.33
N PRO A 77 -0.22 -5.84 5.03
CA PRO A 77 -0.03 -6.32 3.67
C PRO A 77 -1.32 -6.86 3.07
N LEU A 78 -1.68 -6.36 1.89
CA LEU A 78 -2.89 -6.73 1.17
C LEU A 78 -2.55 -6.98 -0.30
N ALA A 79 -3.16 -8.02 -0.87
CA ALA A 79 -3.13 -8.28 -2.30
C ALA A 79 -4.54 -8.14 -2.89
N PHE A 80 -4.64 -7.47 -4.03
CA PHE A 80 -5.88 -7.30 -4.79
C PHE A 80 -5.60 -7.25 -6.29
N THR A 81 -6.65 -7.29 -7.09
CA THR A 81 -6.58 -7.40 -8.55
C THR A 81 -7.25 -6.21 -9.24
N HIS A 82 -7.01 -6.04 -10.54
CA HIS A 82 -7.79 -5.10 -11.37
C HIS A 82 -9.28 -5.46 -11.38
N GLU A 83 -9.62 -6.74 -11.29
CA GLU A 83 -11.01 -7.18 -11.20
C GLU A 83 -11.69 -6.73 -9.90
N ASP A 84 -10.96 -6.68 -8.78
CA ASP A 84 -11.48 -6.07 -7.55
C ASP A 84 -11.78 -4.58 -7.74
N MET A 85 -10.90 -3.87 -8.46
CA MET A 85 -11.10 -2.45 -8.78
C MET A 85 -12.29 -2.23 -9.72
N ASN A 86 -12.48 -3.09 -10.72
CA ASN A 86 -13.65 -3.05 -11.60
C ASN A 86 -14.96 -3.25 -10.81
N ARG A 87 -14.91 -3.96 -9.68
CA ARG A 87 -16.04 -4.15 -8.75
C ARG A 87 -16.14 -3.05 -7.68
N GLY A 88 -15.45 -1.92 -7.85
CA GLY A 88 -15.52 -0.77 -6.96
C GLY A 88 -14.76 -0.94 -5.64
N ARG A 89 -13.80 -1.88 -5.55
CA ARG A 89 -12.97 -2.09 -4.36
C ARG A 89 -11.62 -1.38 -4.49
N PHE A 90 -10.97 -1.14 -3.35
CA PHE A 90 -9.61 -0.58 -3.29
C PHE A 90 -9.52 0.74 -4.08
N CYS A 91 -8.61 0.86 -5.05
CA CYS A 91 -8.50 2.08 -5.86
C CYS A 91 -9.81 2.38 -6.61
N GLY A 92 -10.53 1.36 -7.08
CA GLY A 92 -11.80 1.49 -7.79
C GLY A 92 -12.96 2.02 -6.94
N ARG A 93 -12.80 2.11 -5.61
CA ARG A 93 -13.79 2.75 -4.70
C ARG A 93 -14.00 4.23 -5.05
N CYS A 94 -12.95 4.89 -5.53
CA CYS A 94 -12.95 6.30 -5.90
C CYS A 94 -12.53 6.52 -7.36
N HIS A 95 -11.66 5.67 -7.91
CA HIS A 95 -11.29 5.69 -9.32
C HIS A 95 -12.35 4.98 -10.18
N ASP A 96 -13.59 5.47 -10.08
CA ASP A 96 -14.80 4.93 -10.70
C ASP A 96 -15.26 5.73 -11.94
N GLY A 97 -14.64 6.89 -12.19
CA GLY A 97 -15.04 7.84 -13.24
C GLY A 97 -15.97 8.95 -12.77
N GLY A 98 -16.47 8.88 -11.52
CA GLY A 98 -17.29 9.90 -10.88
C GLY A 98 -16.51 10.70 -9.84
N ILE A 99 -15.95 10.03 -8.83
CA ILE A 99 -15.19 10.67 -7.76
C ILE A 99 -13.79 11.07 -8.25
N ALA A 100 -13.15 10.17 -8.99
CA ALA A 100 -11.87 10.38 -9.65
C ALA A 100 -11.89 9.69 -11.03
N PHE A 101 -10.80 9.80 -11.78
CA PHE A 101 -10.66 9.12 -13.06
C PHE A 101 -10.92 7.61 -12.93
N ALA A 102 -11.59 7.00 -13.92
CA ALA A 102 -11.88 5.58 -13.90
C ALA A 102 -10.62 4.73 -14.10
N VAL A 103 -10.46 3.65 -13.34
CA VAL A 103 -9.37 2.67 -13.56
C VAL A 103 -9.42 2.11 -14.99
N THR A 104 -10.62 1.78 -15.49
CA THR A 104 -10.84 1.22 -16.83
C THR A 104 -10.50 2.18 -17.97
N GLY A 105 -10.58 3.49 -17.73
CA GLY A 105 -10.26 4.53 -18.70
C GLY A 105 -8.81 5.05 -18.61
N THR A 106 -8.01 4.51 -17.68
CA THR A 106 -6.66 5.02 -17.41
C THR A 106 -5.61 4.12 -18.03
N ALA A 107 -4.67 4.71 -18.76
CA ALA A 107 -3.54 3.98 -19.31
C ALA A 107 -2.74 3.30 -18.19
N CYS A 108 -2.26 2.07 -18.41
CA CYS A 108 -1.57 1.28 -17.39
C CYS A 108 -0.41 2.05 -16.72
N GLY A 109 0.33 2.85 -17.50
CA GLY A 109 1.43 3.69 -17.04
C GLY A 109 1.04 4.85 -16.12
N GLY A 110 -0.26 5.15 -15.97
CA GLY A 110 -0.75 6.14 -15.02
C GLY A 110 -0.57 5.72 -13.56
N CYS A 111 -0.53 4.41 -13.30
CA CYS A 111 -0.26 3.87 -11.96
C CYS A 111 0.97 2.96 -11.95
N HIS A 112 1.15 2.13 -12.97
CA HIS A 112 2.27 1.20 -13.11
C HIS A 112 3.46 1.92 -13.76
N VAL A 113 4.30 2.55 -12.93
CA VAL A 113 5.48 3.28 -13.38
C VAL A 113 6.77 2.51 -13.07
N PRO A 114 7.71 2.40 -14.02
CA PRO A 114 9.01 1.78 -13.78
C PRO A 114 9.70 2.41 -12.57
N SER A 115 10.27 1.58 -11.70
CA SER A 115 11.16 2.06 -10.66
C SER A 115 12.41 2.64 -11.34
N ARG A 116 12.57 3.96 -11.30
CA ARG A 116 13.86 4.60 -11.53
C ARG A 116 14.78 4.36 -10.33
#